data_AF-A0A936FGN2-F1
#
_entry.id   AF-A0A936FGN2-F1
#
_cell.length_a   1.000
_cell.length_b   1.000
_cell.length_c   1.000
_cell.angle_alpha   90.00
_cell.angle_beta   90.00
_cell.angle_gamma   90.00
#
_symmetry.space_group_name_H-M   'P 1'
#
loop_
_entity.id
_entity.type
_entity.pdbx_description
1 polymer ?
#
loop_
_entity_poly.entity_id
_entity_poly.type
_entity_poly.pdbx_seq_one_letter_code
_entity_poly.pdbx_strand_id
1 'polypeptide(L)'
;MTRITSRLLALPLLAAGTALLVGCAGGGYGYGYDSPREGPMSNREAARQAQEQNIQDRVMAALRADPRVGAQGLTVHSQGDGVIVIGGTPANGVAGRDLALRIAQGVWGVRHVVNNMVVN
;
A
#
# COMPACT_ATOMS: atom_id res chain seq x y z
N MET A 1 57.71 -29.52 47.66
CA MET A 1 56.57 -29.00 48.45
C MET A 1 55.45 -28.62 47.50
N THR A 2 54.64 -29.63 47.19
CA THR A 2 53.35 -29.71 46.48
C THR A 2 52.22 -29.19 47.38
N ARG A 3 51.06 -28.65 46.99
CA ARG A 3 50.30 -28.49 45.73
C ARG A 3 49.39 -27.27 45.92
N ILE A 4 49.31 -26.39 44.92
CA ILE A 4 48.35 -25.28 44.86
C ILE A 4 47.04 -25.82 44.29
N THR A 5 46.00 -25.79 45.11
CA THR A 5 44.60 -26.00 44.74
C THR A 5 43.99 -24.67 44.31
N SER A 6 43.33 -24.62 43.15
CA SER A 6 42.08 -23.87 42.93
C SER A 6 41.50 -24.26 41.57
N ARG A 7 40.41 -25.02 41.62
CA ARG A 7 39.55 -25.35 40.48
C ARG A 7 38.52 -24.23 40.29
N LEU A 8 37.89 -24.25 39.11
CA LEU A 8 36.57 -23.71 38.77
C LEU A 8 36.58 -22.29 38.19
N LEU A 9 36.40 -22.18 36.87
CA LEU A 9 35.11 -21.80 36.27
C LEU A 9 35.28 -21.72 34.75
N ALA A 10 34.98 -22.82 34.07
CA ALA A 10 34.76 -22.80 32.63
C ALA A 10 33.33 -22.28 32.39
N LEU A 11 33.19 -21.01 32.03
CA LEU A 11 31.95 -20.48 31.47
C LEU A 11 31.94 -20.77 29.97
N PRO A 12 30.97 -21.56 29.46
CA PRO A 12 30.80 -21.69 28.03
C PRO A 12 30.18 -20.40 27.49
N LEU A 13 30.89 -19.76 26.56
CA LEU A 13 30.37 -18.71 25.68
C LEU A 13 29.19 -19.28 24.87
N LEU A 14 27.98 -19.02 25.34
CA LEU A 14 26.77 -19.27 24.57
C LEU A 14 26.66 -18.22 23.48
N ALA A 15 26.95 -18.68 22.28
CA ALA A 15 26.79 -17.98 21.03
C ALA A 15 25.32 -17.63 20.76
N ALA A 16 25.17 -16.55 19.99
CA ALA A 16 24.13 -16.31 19.01
C ALA A 16 22.70 -16.03 19.51
N GLY A 17 22.20 -14.84 19.17
CA GLY A 17 20.77 -14.60 19.08
C GLY A 17 20.34 -13.16 19.34
N THR A 18 20.93 -12.16 18.68
CA THR A 18 20.30 -10.83 18.61
C THR A 18 19.03 -10.96 17.76
N ALA A 19 17.91 -11.24 18.43
CA ALA A 19 16.58 -11.16 17.86
C ALA A 19 16.24 -9.69 17.63
N LEU A 20 16.52 -9.18 16.42
CA LEU A 20 16.00 -7.91 15.93
C LEU A 20 14.50 -8.09 15.66
N LEU A 21 13.66 -7.88 16.67
CA LEU A 21 12.23 -7.64 16.47
C LEU A 21 12.02 -6.14 16.21
N VAL A 22 12.34 -5.70 15.00
CA VAL A 22 11.70 -4.52 14.39
C VAL A 22 10.85 -5.03 13.24
N GLY A 23 9.74 -5.65 13.63
CA GLY A 23 8.59 -5.81 12.75
C GLY A 23 7.70 -4.60 12.92
N CYS A 24 7.88 -3.55 12.12
CA CYS A 24 6.74 -2.70 11.79
C CYS A 24 5.79 -3.56 10.95
N ALA A 25 4.91 -4.30 11.61
CA ALA A 25 3.79 -4.99 10.99
C ALA A 25 2.79 -3.93 10.50
N GLY A 26 3.14 -3.25 9.42
CA GLY A 26 2.16 -2.56 8.58
C GLY A 26 1.33 -3.63 7.90
N GLY A 27 0.12 -3.87 8.41
CA GLY A 27 -0.85 -4.78 7.81
C GLY A 27 -1.15 -4.34 6.38
N GLY A 28 -0.55 -5.03 5.42
CA GLY A 28 -0.95 -4.97 4.02
C GLY A 28 -2.24 -5.75 3.85
N TYR A 29 -3.35 -5.04 3.68
CA TYR A 29 -4.60 -5.59 3.16
C TYR A 29 -4.32 -6.16 1.78
N GLY A 30 -4.18 -7.48 1.69
CA GLY A 30 -3.96 -8.20 0.44
C GLY A 30 -5.18 -8.08 -0.47
N TYR A 31 -5.09 -7.22 -1.47
CA TYR A 31 -5.94 -7.29 -2.66
C TYR A 31 -5.28 -8.29 -3.61
N GLY A 32 -5.88 -9.47 -3.74
CA GLY A 32 -5.48 -10.46 -4.74
C GLY A 32 -5.91 -9.98 -6.12
N TYR A 33 -4.95 -9.48 -6.90
CA TYR A 33 -5.12 -9.32 -8.34
C TYR A 33 -4.82 -10.67 -9.00
N ASP A 34 -5.81 -11.20 -9.71
CA ASP A 34 -5.61 -12.30 -10.66
C ASP A 34 -4.67 -11.79 -11.76
N SER A 35 -3.39 -12.15 -11.67
CA SER A 35 -2.40 -11.77 -12.67
C SER A 35 -2.64 -12.59 -13.93
N PRO A 36 -2.95 -11.97 -15.09
CA PRO A 36 -2.92 -12.70 -16.36
C PRO A 36 -1.51 -13.28 -16.55
N ARG A 37 -1.42 -14.50 -17.09
CA ARG A 37 -0.15 -15.14 -17.47
C ARG A 37 0.47 -14.36 -18.63
N GLU A 38 1.13 -13.24 -18.31
CA GLU A 38 1.87 -12.44 -19.26
C GLU A 38 3.29 -13.00 -19.37
N GLY A 39 3.77 -13.15 -20.62
CA GLY A 39 5.17 -13.45 -20.90
C GLY A 39 6.11 -12.40 -20.29
N PRO A 40 7.43 -12.50 -20.47
CA PRO A 40 8.37 -11.57 -19.86
C PRO A 40 8.03 -10.13 -20.26
N MET A 41 7.45 -9.36 -19.32
CA MET A 41 7.15 -7.95 -19.52
C MET A 41 8.42 -7.24 -19.94
N SER A 42 8.32 -6.38 -20.95
CA SER A 42 9.45 -5.50 -21.24
C SER A 42 9.71 -4.61 -20.02
N ASN A 43 10.98 -4.28 -19.73
CA ASN A 43 11.35 -3.44 -18.58
C ASN A 43 10.54 -2.11 -18.54
N ARG A 44 10.16 -1.61 -19.71
CA ARG A 44 9.36 -0.39 -19.87
C ARG A 44 7.89 -0.58 -19.46
N GLU A 45 7.30 -1.74 -19.70
CA GLU A 45 5.93 -2.07 -19.27
C GLU A 45 5.86 -2.26 -17.76
N ALA A 46 6.83 -2.98 -17.18
CA ALA A 46 6.93 -3.14 -15.74
C ALA A 46 7.06 -1.78 -15.02
N ALA A 47 7.92 -0.89 -15.55
CA ALA A 47 8.07 0.46 -15.01
C ALA A 47 6.77 1.29 -15.09
N ARG A 48 6.01 1.17 -16.19
CA ARG A 48 4.71 1.84 -16.34
C ARG A 48 3.68 1.29 -15.35
N GLN A 49 3.54 -0.02 -15.25
CA GLN A 49 2.61 -0.63 -14.29
C GLN A 49 2.92 -0.23 -12.85
N ALA A 50 4.20 -0.22 -12.45
CA ALA A 50 4.61 0.22 -11.12
C ALA A 50 4.27 1.70 -10.86
N GLN A 51 4.44 2.56 -11.87
CA GLN A 51 4.07 3.97 -11.78
C GLN A 51 2.56 4.14 -11.61
N GLU A 52 1.76 3.39 -12.35
CA GLU A 52 0.29 3.45 -12.27
C GLU A 52 -0.24 2.95 -10.93
N GLN A 53 0.34 1.87 -10.40
CA GLN A 53 0.03 1.38 -9.05
C GLN A 53 0.34 2.46 -8.00
N ASN A 54 1.47 3.16 -8.14
CA ASN A 54 1.81 4.25 -7.23
C ASN A 54 0.78 5.40 -7.29
N ILE A 55 0.26 5.74 -8.48
CA ILE A 55 -0.79 6.76 -8.62
C ILE A 55 -2.07 6.28 -7.93
N GLN A 56 -2.50 5.05 -8.19
CA GLN A 56 -3.68 4.45 -7.56
C GLN A 56 -3.59 4.49 -6.02
N ASP A 57 -2.45 4.08 -5.45
CA ASP A 57 -2.21 4.09 -4.01
C ASP A 57 -2.29 5.50 -3.42
N ARG A 58 -1.72 6.49 -4.13
CA ARG A 58 -1.75 7.88 -3.70
C ARG A 58 -3.15 8.47 -3.76
N VAL A 59 -3.95 8.12 -4.76
CA VAL A 59 -5.37 8.50 -4.81
C VAL A 59 -6.13 7.87 -3.66
N MET A 60 -5.97 6.56 -3.43
CA MET A 60 -6.62 5.88 -2.31
C MET A 60 -6.23 6.48 -0.96
N ALA A 61 -4.95 6.81 -0.77
CA ALA A 61 -4.46 7.48 0.43
C ALA A 61 -5.09 8.87 0.63
N ALA A 62 -5.18 9.66 -0.45
CA ALA A 62 -5.79 10.99 -0.40
C ALA A 62 -7.30 10.93 -0.07
N LEU A 63 -8.03 9.96 -0.65
CA LEU A 63 -9.44 9.75 -0.35
C LEU A 63 -9.66 9.30 1.10
N ARG A 64 -8.77 8.45 1.63
CA ARG A 64 -8.82 8.01 3.04
C ARG A 64 -8.48 9.11 4.03
N ALA A 65 -7.71 10.11 3.62
CA ALA A 65 -7.38 11.25 4.46
C ALA A 65 -8.60 12.14 4.74
N ASP A 66 -9.61 12.13 3.86
CA ASP A 66 -10.86 12.87 4.06
C ASP A 66 -12.02 11.93 4.45
N PRO A 67 -12.44 11.87 5.72
CA PRO A 67 -13.52 11.00 6.16
C PRO A 67 -14.87 11.36 5.54
N ARG A 68 -15.05 12.57 4.99
CA ARG A 68 -16.31 13.00 4.35
C ARG A 68 -16.56 12.28 3.02
N VAL A 69 -15.54 11.71 2.42
CA VAL A 69 -15.69 10.95 1.17
C VAL A 69 -16.22 9.54 1.45
N GLY A 70 -15.83 8.95 2.59
CA GLY A 70 -16.16 7.57 2.92
C GLY A 70 -15.40 6.57 2.05
N ALA A 71 -14.06 6.65 2.04
CA ALA A 71 -13.20 5.82 1.19
C ALA A 71 -13.40 4.30 1.32
N GLN A 72 -13.96 3.83 2.44
CA GLN A 72 -14.30 2.43 2.67
C GLN A 72 -15.36 1.90 1.68
N GLY A 73 -16.25 2.77 1.21
CA GLY A 73 -17.29 2.43 0.23
C GLY A 73 -16.84 2.65 -1.22
N LEU A 74 -15.60 3.09 -1.45
CA LEU A 74 -15.10 3.45 -2.77
C LEU A 74 -14.06 2.47 -3.28
N THR A 75 -14.02 2.32 -4.60
CA THR A 75 -12.98 1.58 -5.32
C THR A 75 -12.23 2.53 -6.24
N VAL A 76 -10.92 2.34 -6.35
CA VAL A 76 -10.05 3.15 -7.22
C VAL A 76 -9.24 2.20 -8.08
N HIS A 77 -9.21 2.45 -9.39
CA HIS A 77 -8.46 1.66 -10.35
C HIS A 77 -7.75 2.57 -11.35
N SER A 78 -6.47 2.31 -11.64
CA SER A 78 -5.80 2.96 -12.76
C SER A 78 -6.04 2.20 -14.06
N GLN A 79 -6.42 2.92 -15.11
CA GLN A 79 -6.51 2.41 -16.48
C GLN A 79 -5.21 2.62 -17.28
N GLY A 80 -4.19 3.22 -16.67
CA GLY A 80 -2.97 3.62 -17.36
C GLY A 80 -2.99 5.09 -17.81
N ASP A 81 -1.79 5.59 -18.11
CA ASP A 81 -1.54 6.97 -18.55
C ASP A 81 -2.08 8.03 -17.58
N GLY A 82 -2.14 7.71 -16.28
CA GLY A 82 -2.68 8.59 -15.24
C GLY A 82 -4.21 8.79 -15.29
N VAL A 83 -4.94 7.87 -15.92
CA VAL A 83 -6.41 7.85 -15.91
C VAL A 83 -6.90 7.00 -14.74
N ILE A 84 -7.65 7.61 -13.84
CA ILE A 84 -8.17 6.95 -12.63
C ILE A 84 -9.67 6.79 -12.72
N VAL A 85 -10.16 5.59 -12.48
CA VAL A 85 -11.59 5.29 -12.37
C VAL A 85 -11.94 5.16 -10.89
N ILE A 86 -12.95 5.89 -10.45
CA ILE A 86 -13.47 5.83 -9.09
C ILE A 86 -14.88 5.27 -9.12
N GLY A 87 -15.10 4.17 -8.41
CA GLY A 87 -16.40 3.52 -8.26
C GLY A 87 -16.85 3.41 -6.80
N GLY A 88 -18.00 2.78 -6.59
CA GLY A 88 -18.56 2.55 -5.26
C GLY A 88 -19.60 3.58 -4.84
N THR A 89 -19.90 3.65 -3.54
CA THR A 89 -20.91 4.55 -2.96
C THR A 89 -20.28 5.51 -1.96
N PRO A 90 -20.31 6.84 -2.20
CA PRO A 90 -19.75 7.84 -1.30
C PRO A 90 -20.65 8.07 -0.07
N ALA A 91 -20.06 8.41 1.07
CA ALA A 91 -20.80 8.53 2.34
C ALA A 91 -21.80 9.70 2.40
N ASN A 92 -21.63 10.74 1.57
CA ASN A 92 -22.42 11.98 1.59
C ASN A 92 -23.16 12.24 0.27
N GLY A 93 -23.56 11.18 -0.43
CA GLY A 93 -24.27 11.29 -1.70
C GLY A 93 -23.50 12.13 -2.73
N VAL A 94 -24.18 13.10 -3.35
CA VAL A 94 -23.60 13.95 -4.40
C VAL A 94 -22.42 14.78 -3.88
N ALA A 95 -22.50 15.29 -2.65
CA ALA A 95 -21.42 16.07 -2.06
C ALA A 95 -20.16 15.22 -1.84
N GLY A 96 -20.33 13.98 -1.37
CA GLY A 96 -19.22 13.04 -1.21
C GLY A 96 -18.58 12.65 -2.54
N ARG A 97 -19.40 12.44 -3.58
CA ARG A 97 -18.96 12.18 -4.95
C ARG A 97 -18.10 13.32 -5.48
N ASP A 98 -18.61 14.55 -5.43
CA ASP A 98 -17.92 15.72 -5.99
C ASP A 98 -16.62 16.01 -5.23
N LEU A 99 -16.60 15.80 -3.91
CA LEU A 99 -15.40 15.88 -3.10
C LEU A 99 -14.36 14.81 -3.48
N ALA A 100 -14.79 13.56 -3.68
CA ALA A 100 -13.91 12.48 -4.11
C ALA A 100 -13.23 12.80 -5.45
N LEU A 101 -13.99 13.31 -6.42
CA LEU A 101 -13.46 13.72 -7.72
C LEU A 101 -12.43 14.83 -7.59
N ARG A 102 -12.72 15.87 -6.78
CA ARG A 102 -11.80 16.99 -6.55
C ARG A 102 -10.51 16.54 -5.90
N ILE A 103 -10.59 15.67 -4.88
CA ILE A 103 -9.42 15.14 -4.19
C ILE A 103 -8.57 14.33 -5.18
N ALA A 104 -9.18 13.42 -5.94
CA ALA A 104 -8.47 12.59 -6.91
C ALA A 104 -7.80 13.41 -8.01
N GLN A 105 -8.47 14.45 -8.52
CA GLN A 105 -7.89 15.38 -9.51
C GLN A 105 -6.69 16.16 -8.97
N GLY A 106 -6.62 16.38 -7.65
CA GLY A 106 -5.48 17.05 -7.00
C GLY A 106 -4.24 16.18 -6.81
N VAL A 107 -4.32 14.88 -7.07
CA VAL A 107 -3.19 13.96 -6.87
C VAL A 107 -2.21 14.05 -8.03
N TRP A 108 -0.93 14.30 -7.73
CA TRP A 108 0.12 14.35 -8.76
C TRP A 108 0.13 13.09 -9.63
N GLY A 109 0.31 13.24 -10.94
CA GLY A 109 0.29 12.12 -11.90
C GLY A 109 -1.12 11.75 -12.40
N VAL A 110 -2.18 12.19 -11.74
CA VAL A 110 -3.54 12.06 -12.27
C VAL A 110 -3.74 13.05 -13.40
N ARG A 111 -4.12 12.54 -14.57
CA ARG A 111 -4.44 13.34 -15.77
C ARG A 111 -5.93 13.45 -15.99
N HIS A 112 -6.65 12.38 -15.68
CA HIS A 112 -8.10 12.33 -15.84
C HIS A 112 -8.73 11.44 -14.77
N VAL A 113 -9.95 11.78 -14.36
CA VAL A 113 -10.71 11.00 -13.39
C VAL A 113 -12.07 10.67 -13.99
N VAL A 114 -12.33 9.37 -14.13
CA VAL A 114 -13.60 8.82 -14.60
C VAL A 114 -14.46 8.52 -13.38
N ASN A 115 -15.67 9.08 -13.37
CA ASN A 115 -16.64 8.86 -12.31
C ASN A 115 -17.54 7.67 -12.65
N ASN A 116 -17.48 6.62 -11.84
CA ASN A 116 -18.35 5.46 -11.89
C ASN A 116 -19.03 5.19 -10.52
N MET A 117 -19.16 6.23 -9.69
CA MET A 117 -19.78 6.15 -8.37
C MET A 117 -21.31 6.16 -8.49
N VAL A 118 -21.97 5.36 -7.66
CA VAL A 118 -23.43 5.32 -7.52
C VAL A 118 -23.83 6.18 -6.32
N VAL A 119 -24.86 7.00 -6.51
CA VAL A 119 -25.36 7.92 -5.49
C VAL A 119 -26.81 7.58 -5.21
N ASN A 120 -27.16 7.43 -3.93
CA ASN A 120 -28.53 7.20 -3.47
C ASN A 120 -29.15 8.49 -2.92
#